data_AF-A0ABD3PPE2-F1
#
_entry.id   AF-A0ABD3PPE2-F1
#
_cell.length_a   1.000
_cell.length_b   1.000
_cell.length_c   1.000
_cell.angle_alpha   90.00
_cell.angle_beta   90.00
_cell.angle_gamma   90.00
#
_symmetry.space_group_name_H-M   'P 1'
#
loop_
_entity.id
_entity.type
_entity.pdbx_description
1 polymer ?
#
loop_
_entity_poly.entity_id
_entity_poly.type
_entity_poly.pdbx_seq_one_letter_code
_entity_poly.pdbx_strand_id
1 'polypeptide(L)'
;MKLQSIFLVGSFSFTAGFTPPACSTNPQYGIQASSTSIFLSAETTMDDTGTTANINDSLKIPLSYNEMITQTSQAMSDAYNKKGYTRQIVRILLPRDSRSGQLGEYYENEAQTDRGMSQEMKLVPTDESWQGGIMQLYRSASPTAKDILRQLSPTGAATGVPPKIIEDRSIDESGVDGVGLLYTQSGGSTNTNGSENISNDGGGFGFGFGQSVSLPTLAQSDMCFFVQPTQETVEVIEKLSWSSSSSSSEPSPLIALLNPQWRNVDDALDSASKSDSVFGAFASFLGGKGSSLRKLEALGYTNTFTLEGYVCKGGNVRLIKRFDSDWLVFAENDNGDNFIQIGMSVERPSYQDVEKMLNDKGVGYKYARDLGLAPKL
;
A
#
# COMPACT_ATOMS: atom_id res chain seq x y z
N MET A 1 59.06 31.95 -22.11
CA MET A 1 59.12 31.25 -20.80
C MET A 1 58.30 32.04 -19.81
N LYS A 2 57.12 31.53 -19.41
CA LYS A 2 56.25 32.13 -18.39
C LYS A 2 56.00 31.07 -17.32
N LEU A 3 56.41 31.36 -16.08
CA LEU A 3 56.17 30.52 -14.91
C LEU A 3 54.68 30.57 -14.53
N GLN A 4 54.09 29.39 -14.32
CA GLN A 4 52.81 29.22 -13.64
C GLN A 4 53.06 28.98 -12.15
N SER A 5 52.41 29.77 -11.30
CA SER A 5 52.35 29.53 -9.85
C SER A 5 51.03 28.84 -9.52
N ILE A 6 51.14 27.64 -8.94
CA ILE A 6 50.04 26.85 -8.41
C ILE A 6 49.84 27.25 -6.93
N PHE A 7 48.65 27.70 -6.57
CA PHE A 7 48.25 27.88 -5.17
C PHE A 7 47.59 26.59 -4.66
N LEU A 8 48.23 25.98 -3.65
CA LEU A 8 47.73 24.84 -2.90
C LEU A 8 46.92 25.38 -1.70
N VAL A 9 45.62 25.11 -1.64
CA VAL A 9 44.79 25.41 -0.46
C VAL A 9 44.70 24.14 0.39
N GLY A 10 45.32 24.17 1.56
CA GLY A 10 45.24 23.10 2.56
C GLY A 10 43.99 23.26 3.43
N SER A 11 43.16 22.21 3.49
CA SER A 11 42.02 22.12 4.39
C SER A 11 42.45 21.55 5.73
N PHE A 12 42.32 22.34 6.80
CA PHE A 12 42.45 21.86 8.18
C PHE A 12 41.13 21.22 8.63
N SER A 13 41.19 19.97 9.08
CA SER A 13 40.07 19.31 9.77
C SER A 13 40.24 19.48 11.28
N PHE A 14 39.27 20.11 11.93
CA PHE A 14 39.12 20.10 13.39
C PHE A 14 38.13 19.00 13.78
N THR A 15 38.60 17.98 14.48
CA THR A 15 37.77 16.98 15.15
C THR A 15 37.52 17.43 16.58
N ALA A 16 36.28 17.82 16.89
CA ALA A 16 35.82 18.01 18.26
C ALA A 16 35.18 16.69 18.74
N GLY A 17 35.86 15.99 19.66
CA GLY A 17 35.36 14.80 20.31
C GLY A 17 34.30 15.15 21.35
N PHE A 18 33.09 14.62 21.17
CA PHE A 18 32.02 14.71 22.16
C PHE A 18 31.98 13.40 22.97
N THR A 19 32.18 13.51 24.28
CA THR A 19 32.03 12.41 25.24
C THR A 19 30.62 12.43 25.81
N PRO A 20 29.90 11.29 25.84
CA PRO A 20 28.61 11.22 26.53
C PRO A 20 28.79 11.08 28.05
N PRO A 21 27.94 11.72 28.88
CA PRO A 21 27.98 11.55 30.33
C PRO A 21 27.35 10.23 30.77
N ALA A 22 27.82 9.79 31.94
CA ALA A 22 27.61 8.50 32.55
C ALA A 22 26.16 8.18 32.98
N CYS A 23 25.91 6.87 33.01
CA CYS A 23 24.77 6.16 33.57
C CYS A 23 24.54 6.48 35.06
N SER A 24 23.28 6.68 35.47
CA SER A 24 22.86 6.60 36.87
C SER A 24 21.46 5.99 37.01
N THR A 25 21.44 4.75 37.51
CA THR A 25 20.55 4.16 38.52
C THR A 25 19.06 4.53 38.62
N ASN A 26 18.25 3.47 38.50
CA ASN A 26 16.86 3.24 38.98
C ASN A 26 16.35 4.13 40.13
N PRO A 27 15.02 4.34 40.14
CA PRO A 27 14.26 3.77 41.25
C PRO A 27 13.04 2.93 40.81
N GLN A 28 12.85 1.84 41.56
CA GLN A 28 11.64 1.01 41.58
C GLN A 28 10.41 1.86 41.91
N TYR A 29 9.35 1.74 41.10
CA TYR A 29 7.99 2.00 41.54
C TYR A 29 7.11 0.82 41.13
N GLY A 30 6.68 0.04 42.12
CA GLY A 30 5.59 -0.89 41.97
C GLY A 30 4.26 -0.14 41.98
N ILE A 31 3.39 -0.44 41.01
CA ILE A 31 1.98 -0.06 41.08
C ILE A 31 1.16 -1.32 40.81
N GLN A 32 0.33 -1.64 41.80
CA GLN A 32 -0.56 -2.79 41.86
C GLN A 32 -1.65 -2.70 40.79
N ALA A 33 -1.95 -3.85 40.19
CA ALA A 33 -3.17 -4.07 39.43
C ALA A 33 -4.39 -3.95 40.35
N SER A 34 -5.41 -3.23 39.88
CA SER A 34 -6.77 -3.32 40.43
C SER A 34 -7.76 -3.35 39.28
N SER A 35 -8.19 -4.56 38.96
CA SER A 35 -9.28 -4.91 38.07
C SER A 35 -10.60 -4.51 38.71
N THR A 36 -11.34 -3.59 38.08
CA THR A 36 -12.75 -3.37 38.37
C THR A 36 -13.52 -3.42 37.06
N SER A 37 -14.18 -4.55 36.82
CA SER A 37 -15.13 -4.75 35.73
C SER A 37 -16.44 -4.04 36.07
N ILE A 38 -16.76 -2.98 35.34
CA ILE A 38 -18.08 -2.36 35.35
C ILE A 38 -18.77 -2.76 34.04
N PHE A 39 -19.71 -3.69 34.14
CA PHE A 39 -20.69 -3.98 33.09
C PHE A 39 -21.77 -2.90 33.14
N LEU A 40 -21.78 -2.00 32.14
CA LEU A 40 -22.93 -1.14 31.87
C LEU A 40 -23.65 -1.69 30.64
N SER A 41 -24.82 -2.29 30.86
CA SER A 41 -25.77 -2.64 29.81
C SER A 41 -26.52 -1.37 29.42
N ALA A 42 -26.15 -0.75 28.30
CA ALA A 42 -26.93 0.31 27.69
C ALA A 42 -27.86 -0.31 26.63
N GLU A 43 -29.15 -0.26 26.89
CA GLU A 43 -30.19 -0.47 25.87
C GLU A 43 -30.13 0.69 24.88
N THR A 44 -29.60 0.45 23.70
CA THR A 44 -29.64 1.41 22.59
C THR A 44 -30.99 1.27 21.89
N THR A 45 -31.91 2.18 22.20
CA THR A 45 -33.09 2.45 21.38
C THR A 45 -32.64 2.91 20.00
N MET A 46 -33.00 2.16 18.96
CA MET A 46 -32.76 2.52 17.56
C MET A 46 -33.69 3.65 17.14
N ASP A 47 -33.14 4.87 17.06
CA ASP A 47 -33.77 5.99 16.36
C ASP A 47 -33.30 5.94 14.90
N ASP A 48 -34.15 5.36 14.05
CA ASP A 48 -33.91 5.08 12.63
C ASP A 48 -34.21 6.31 11.75
N THR A 49 -33.52 7.41 12.04
CA THR A 49 -33.48 8.62 11.20
C THR A 49 -32.03 9.06 10.95
N GLY A 50 -31.17 8.08 10.65
CA GLY A 50 -29.77 8.32 10.30
C GLY A 50 -29.66 8.92 8.90
N THR A 51 -29.46 10.24 8.82
CA THR A 51 -28.91 10.88 7.62
C THR A 51 -27.61 10.16 7.30
N THR A 52 -27.55 9.37 6.22
CA THR A 52 -26.34 8.65 5.81
C THR A 52 -25.25 9.68 5.58
N ALA A 53 -24.32 9.81 6.53
CA ALA A 53 -23.21 10.74 6.41
C ALA A 53 -22.48 10.46 5.09
N ASN A 54 -22.23 11.50 4.30
CA ASN A 54 -21.53 11.36 3.03
C ASN A 54 -20.14 10.75 3.32
N ILE A 55 -19.81 9.64 2.67
CA ILE A 55 -18.53 8.95 2.89
C ILE A 55 -17.34 9.88 2.68
N ASN A 56 -17.47 10.86 1.76
CA ASN A 56 -16.47 11.87 1.49
C ASN A 56 -16.10 12.70 2.73
N ASP A 57 -17.06 12.95 3.64
CA ASP A 57 -16.85 13.75 4.85
C ASP A 57 -16.15 12.95 5.97
N SER A 58 -16.16 11.62 5.87
CA SER A 58 -15.58 10.72 6.87
C SER A 58 -14.14 10.29 6.55
N LEU A 59 -13.73 10.36 5.28
CA LEU A 59 -12.41 9.93 4.84
C LEU A 59 -11.32 10.92 5.26
N LYS A 60 -10.27 10.39 5.88
CA LYS A 60 -9.12 11.15 6.37
C LYS A 60 -7.83 10.44 5.98
N ILE A 61 -6.77 11.21 5.74
CA ILE A 61 -5.43 10.62 5.54
C ILE A 61 -5.05 9.86 6.81
N PRO A 62 -4.73 8.55 6.72
CA PRO A 62 -4.21 7.83 7.87
C PRO A 62 -2.84 8.42 8.25
N LEU A 63 -2.66 8.76 9.52
CA LEU A 63 -1.42 9.30 10.06
C LEU A 63 -0.53 8.21 10.64
N SER A 64 -1.10 7.06 10.99
CA SER A 64 -0.38 5.90 11.52
C SER A 64 -0.59 4.64 10.66
N TYR A 65 0.31 3.69 10.83
CA TYR A 65 0.19 2.35 10.23
C TYR A 65 -1.14 1.68 10.57
N ASN A 66 -1.54 1.69 11.84
CA ASN A 66 -2.77 1.03 12.28
C ASN A 66 -4.04 1.68 11.71
N GLU A 67 -4.06 3.01 11.59
CA GLU A 67 -5.15 3.73 10.92
C GLU A 67 -5.24 3.34 9.45
N MET A 68 -4.10 3.25 8.76
CA MET A 68 -4.07 2.84 7.35
C MET A 68 -4.59 1.41 7.17
N ILE A 69 -4.13 0.46 7.98
CA ILE A 69 -4.61 -0.94 7.94
C ILE A 69 -6.13 -0.95 8.18
N THR A 70 -6.61 -0.25 9.20
CA THR A 70 -8.05 -0.19 9.55
C THR A 70 -8.89 0.39 8.42
N GLN A 71 -8.50 1.55 7.87
CA GLN A 71 -9.24 2.18 6.78
C GLN A 71 -9.25 1.31 5.52
N THR A 72 -8.11 0.69 5.19
CA THR A 72 -7.95 -0.17 4.01
C THR A 72 -8.81 -1.42 4.15
N SER A 73 -8.70 -2.15 5.27
CA SER A 73 -9.51 -3.35 5.52
C SER A 73 -11.00 -3.03 5.59
N GLN A 74 -11.39 -1.90 6.16
CA GLN A 74 -12.79 -1.48 6.17
C GLN A 74 -13.31 -1.19 4.76
N ALA A 75 -12.54 -0.49 3.93
CA ALA A 75 -12.90 -0.23 2.53
C ALA A 75 -13.04 -1.52 1.72
N MET A 76 -12.09 -2.45 1.88
CA MET A 76 -12.13 -3.75 1.21
C MET A 76 -13.31 -4.62 1.65
N SER A 77 -13.58 -4.66 2.95
CA SER A 77 -14.73 -5.37 3.53
C SER A 77 -16.05 -4.76 3.06
N ASP A 78 -16.17 -3.43 3.05
CA ASP A 78 -17.35 -2.73 2.54
C ASP A 78 -17.57 -3.02 1.05
N ALA A 79 -16.52 -2.99 0.23
CA ALA A 79 -16.61 -3.31 -1.19
C ALA A 79 -17.05 -4.76 -1.43
N TYR A 80 -16.49 -5.70 -0.67
CA TYR A 80 -16.86 -7.11 -0.75
C TYR A 80 -18.33 -7.32 -0.33
N ASN A 81 -18.72 -6.83 0.85
CA ASN A 81 -20.03 -7.09 1.43
C ASN A 81 -21.17 -6.27 0.81
N LYS A 82 -20.93 -5.01 0.43
CA LYS A 82 -21.98 -4.09 -0.07
C LYS A 82 -22.08 -4.08 -1.59
N LYS A 83 -20.99 -4.37 -2.31
CA LYS A 83 -20.94 -4.33 -3.78
C LYS A 83 -20.62 -5.68 -4.43
N GLY A 84 -20.23 -6.69 -3.65
CA GLY A 84 -19.85 -7.99 -4.18
C GLY A 84 -18.51 -7.98 -4.91
N TYR A 85 -17.63 -6.99 -4.65
CA TYR A 85 -16.35 -6.90 -5.33
C TYR A 85 -15.37 -7.96 -4.78
N THR A 86 -15.23 -9.06 -5.52
CA THR A 86 -14.31 -10.17 -5.20
C THR A 86 -12.94 -10.03 -5.86
N ARG A 87 -12.76 -9.03 -6.73
CA ARG A 87 -11.51 -8.69 -7.42
C ARG A 87 -11.18 -7.24 -7.13
N GLN A 88 -10.20 -7.02 -6.24
CA GLN A 88 -9.94 -5.69 -5.69
C GLN A 88 -8.51 -5.24 -5.98
N ILE A 89 -8.33 -3.95 -6.27
CA ILE A 89 -7.01 -3.31 -6.35
C ILE A 89 -6.90 -2.33 -5.18
N VAL A 90 -5.80 -2.41 -4.46
CA VAL A 90 -5.54 -1.58 -3.29
C VAL A 90 -4.18 -0.92 -3.45
N ARG A 91 -4.14 0.40 -3.27
CA ARG A 91 -2.91 1.18 -3.20
C ARG A 91 -2.82 1.85 -1.84
N ILE A 92 -1.72 1.63 -1.15
CA ILE A 92 -1.42 2.17 0.16
C ILE A 92 0.00 2.72 0.19
N LEU A 93 0.24 3.62 1.12
CA LEU A 93 1.59 4.01 1.51
C LEU A 93 2.20 2.90 2.37
N LEU A 94 3.52 2.84 2.44
CA LEU A 94 4.19 1.85 3.29
C LEU A 94 4.85 2.52 4.50
N PRO A 95 4.80 1.88 5.68
CA PRO A 95 5.46 2.37 6.87
C PRO A 95 6.98 2.38 6.70
N ARG A 96 7.60 3.47 7.14
CA ARG A 96 9.05 3.68 7.15
C ARG A 96 9.46 4.32 8.47
N ASP A 97 10.57 3.86 9.06
CA ASP A 97 11.12 4.52 10.23
C ASP A 97 11.56 5.95 9.89
N SER A 98 11.11 6.92 10.70
CA SER A 98 11.47 8.33 10.57
C SER A 98 12.89 8.63 11.06
N ARG A 99 13.48 7.73 11.87
CA ARG A 99 14.80 7.88 12.49
C ARG A 99 15.91 7.15 11.73
N SER A 100 15.58 6.15 10.93
CA SER A 100 16.57 5.42 10.15
C SER A 100 17.15 6.33 9.06
N GLY A 101 18.27 6.99 9.36
CA GLY A 101 19.12 7.63 8.35
C GLY A 101 19.70 6.61 7.36
N GLN A 102 19.65 5.32 7.71
CA GLN A 102 19.95 4.20 6.84
C GLN A 102 18.72 3.84 6.01
N LEU A 103 18.79 4.23 4.75
CA LEU A 103 17.83 3.94 3.69
C LEU A 103 17.72 2.41 3.51
N GLY A 104 16.80 1.74 4.22
CA GLY A 104 16.42 0.37 3.90
C GLY A 104 16.77 -0.75 4.87
N GLU A 105 17.37 -0.46 6.05
CA GLU A 105 17.80 -1.53 6.97
C GLU A 105 16.69 -2.08 7.90
N TYR A 106 15.62 -1.33 8.18
CA TYR A 106 14.68 -1.70 9.26
C TYR A 106 13.53 -2.66 8.88
N TYR A 107 13.70 -3.49 7.85
CA TYR A 107 12.84 -4.66 7.65
C TYR A 107 13.65 -5.96 7.48
N GLU A 108 14.67 -6.14 8.32
CA GLU A 108 15.27 -7.45 8.58
C GLU A 108 14.71 -7.98 9.90
N ASN A 109 13.97 -9.09 9.84
CA ASN A 109 13.46 -10.05 10.85
C ASN A 109 13.10 -9.62 12.31
N GLU A 110 13.72 -8.59 12.90
CA GLU A 110 13.57 -8.20 14.31
C GLU A 110 12.59 -7.03 14.54
N ALA A 111 12.20 -6.30 13.49
CA ALA A 111 11.15 -5.26 13.57
C ALA A 111 9.76 -5.82 13.99
N GLN A 112 9.62 -7.14 14.08
CA GLN A 112 8.37 -7.83 14.37
C GLN A 112 7.93 -7.83 15.83
N THR A 113 8.65 -7.20 16.76
CA THR A 113 8.34 -7.37 18.19
C THR A 113 7.86 -6.12 18.93
N ASP A 114 8.15 -4.90 18.44
CA ASP A 114 7.86 -3.70 19.21
C ASP A 114 6.68 -2.89 18.64
N ARG A 115 5.46 -3.34 18.95
CA ARG A 115 4.21 -2.63 18.57
C ARG A 115 4.19 -1.17 19.02
N GLY A 116 4.99 -0.81 20.04
CA GLY A 116 5.14 0.58 20.52
C GLY A 116 5.69 1.54 19.48
N MET A 117 6.48 1.06 18.50
CA MET A 117 7.09 1.91 17.46
C MET A 117 6.16 2.24 16.29
N SER A 118 4.96 1.63 16.23
CA SER A 118 4.00 1.86 15.14
C SER A 118 3.52 3.32 15.01
N GLN A 119 3.62 4.11 16.09
CA GLN A 119 3.33 5.55 16.09
C GLN A 119 4.48 6.41 15.56
N GLU A 120 5.70 5.89 15.51
CA GLU A 120 6.89 6.63 15.05
C GLU A 120 7.20 6.38 13.57
N MET A 121 6.44 5.49 12.93
CA MET A 121 6.56 5.16 11.51
C MET A 121 5.90 6.21 10.63
N LYS A 122 6.66 6.74 9.68
CA LYS A 122 6.17 7.63 8.62
C LYS A 122 5.64 6.82 7.44
N LEU A 123 4.48 7.19 6.91
CA LEU A 123 3.92 6.57 5.70
C LEU A 123 4.52 7.20 4.42
N VAL A 124 5.08 6.38 3.55
CA VAL A 124 5.81 6.82 2.34
C VAL A 124 5.20 6.20 1.07
N PRO A 125 5.10 6.95 -0.04
CA PRO A 125 4.67 6.40 -1.33
C PRO A 125 5.55 5.25 -1.81
N THR A 126 4.96 4.34 -2.58
CA THR A 126 5.67 3.20 -3.19
C THR A 126 6.19 3.52 -4.60
N ASP A 127 6.51 4.78 -4.86
CA ASP A 127 6.94 5.27 -6.17
C ASP A 127 8.46 5.45 -6.24
N GLU A 128 8.95 6.28 -7.17
CA GLU A 128 10.37 6.63 -7.32
C GLU A 128 10.98 7.26 -6.06
N SER A 129 10.17 7.78 -5.13
CA SER A 129 10.67 8.25 -3.84
C SER A 129 11.07 7.11 -2.91
N TRP A 130 10.72 5.86 -3.25
CA TRP A 130 11.18 4.67 -2.55
C TRP A 130 12.65 4.39 -2.87
N GLN A 131 13.52 4.64 -1.89
CA GLN A 131 14.97 4.56 -2.06
C GLN A 131 15.51 3.11 -1.97
N GLY A 132 14.69 2.16 -1.53
CA GLY A 132 15.12 0.81 -1.16
C GLY A 132 15.20 -0.23 -2.28
N GLY A 133 14.87 0.14 -3.52
CA GLY A 133 14.65 -0.83 -4.59
C GLY A 133 13.45 -1.76 -4.32
N ILE A 134 13.15 -2.62 -5.28
CA ILE A 134 11.89 -3.39 -5.28
C ILE A 134 11.82 -4.46 -4.21
N MET A 135 12.94 -5.10 -3.88
CA MET A 135 12.98 -6.13 -2.83
C MET A 135 12.74 -5.55 -1.44
N GLN A 136 13.25 -4.35 -1.12
CA GLN A 136 12.94 -3.70 0.16
C GLN A 136 11.51 -3.19 0.20
N LEU A 137 10.97 -2.74 -0.94
CA LEU A 137 9.56 -2.39 -1.06
C LEU A 137 8.67 -3.59 -0.72
N TYR A 138 8.99 -4.77 -1.28
CA TYR A 138 8.30 -6.01 -0.96
C TYR A 138 8.40 -6.38 0.52
N ARG A 139 9.59 -6.29 1.13
CA ARG A 139 9.80 -6.56 2.56
C ARG A 139 8.94 -5.68 3.45
N SER A 140 8.62 -4.46 3.02
CA SER A 140 7.71 -3.54 3.73
C SER A 140 6.23 -3.85 3.44
N ALA A 141 5.92 -4.25 2.20
CA ALA A 141 4.56 -4.53 1.75
C ALA A 141 4.01 -5.88 2.26
N SER A 142 4.83 -6.93 2.36
CA SER A 142 4.38 -8.27 2.77
C SER A 142 3.81 -8.31 4.20
N PRO A 143 4.47 -7.75 5.24
CA PRO A 143 3.90 -7.64 6.58
C PRO A 143 2.58 -6.84 6.60
N THR A 144 2.56 -5.72 5.86
CA THR A 144 1.37 -4.87 5.69
C THR A 144 0.19 -5.65 5.12
N ALA A 145 0.43 -6.45 4.08
CA ALA A 145 -0.57 -7.31 3.48
C ALA A 145 -1.07 -8.41 4.44
N LYS A 146 -0.17 -9.00 5.24
CA LYS A 146 -0.55 -10.00 6.27
C LYS A 146 -1.48 -9.39 7.31
N ASP A 147 -1.22 -8.17 7.76
CA ASP A 147 -2.07 -7.50 8.76
C ASP A 147 -3.43 -7.10 8.18
N ILE A 148 -3.50 -6.64 6.93
CA ILE A 148 -4.77 -6.42 6.23
C ILE A 148 -5.57 -7.73 6.13
N LEU A 149 -4.94 -8.83 5.67
CA LEU A 149 -5.57 -10.15 5.58
C LEU A 149 -6.09 -10.66 6.93
N ARG A 150 -5.33 -10.46 8.02
CA ARG A 150 -5.77 -10.82 9.37
C ARG A 150 -7.04 -10.07 9.78
N GLN A 151 -7.11 -8.77 9.47
CA GLN A 151 -8.27 -7.95 9.81
C GLN A 151 -9.49 -8.25 8.92
N LEU A 152 -9.28 -8.66 7.67
CA LEU A 152 -10.36 -9.05 6.77
C LEU A 152 -10.92 -10.45 7.05
N SER A 153 -10.08 -11.37 7.53
CA SER A 153 -10.47 -12.77 7.66
C SER A 153 -11.62 -12.96 8.67
N PRO A 154 -12.73 -13.60 8.26
CA PRO A 154 -13.86 -13.87 9.15
C PRO A 154 -13.49 -14.75 10.35
N THR A 155 -12.50 -15.62 10.18
CA THR A 155 -12.07 -16.60 11.19
C THR A 155 -11.59 -15.91 12.47
N GLY A 156 -10.86 -14.79 12.33
CA GLY A 156 -10.39 -14.03 13.49
C GLY A 156 -11.53 -13.48 14.32
N ALA A 157 -12.56 -12.94 13.66
CA ALA A 157 -13.75 -12.41 14.32
C ALA A 157 -14.63 -13.50 14.94
N ALA A 158 -14.79 -14.64 14.25
CA ALA A 158 -15.69 -15.71 14.68
C ALA A 158 -15.09 -16.61 15.78
N THR A 159 -13.79 -16.91 15.70
CA THR A 159 -13.13 -17.91 16.58
C THR A 159 -12.18 -17.29 17.59
N GLY A 160 -11.79 -16.02 17.41
CA GLY A 160 -10.73 -15.38 18.20
C GLY A 160 -9.31 -15.84 17.83
N VAL A 161 -9.16 -16.79 16.89
CA VAL A 161 -7.86 -17.28 16.41
C VAL A 161 -7.53 -16.61 15.08
N PRO A 162 -6.37 -15.92 14.96
CA PRO A 162 -5.95 -15.33 13.69
C PRO A 162 -5.86 -16.38 12.57
N PRO A 163 -6.21 -16.05 11.32
CA PRO A 163 -6.10 -16.99 10.22
C PRO A 163 -4.64 -17.38 10.00
N LYS A 164 -4.42 -18.64 9.57
CA LYS A 164 -3.13 -19.06 9.03
C LYS A 164 -2.96 -18.39 7.67
N ILE A 165 -1.91 -17.59 7.53
CA ILE A 165 -1.53 -16.94 6.27
C ILE A 165 -0.31 -17.67 5.72
N ILE A 166 -0.40 -18.13 4.48
CA ILE A 166 0.67 -18.77 3.74
C ILE A 166 1.23 -17.76 2.75
N GLU A 167 2.55 -17.70 2.66
CA GLU A 167 3.27 -16.89 1.69
C GLU A 167 3.92 -17.81 0.67
N ASP A 168 3.56 -17.62 -0.60
CA ASP A 168 4.12 -18.32 -1.74
C ASP A 168 4.93 -17.33 -2.58
N ARG A 169 6.24 -17.54 -2.55
CA ARG A 169 7.25 -16.75 -3.26
C ARG A 169 7.64 -17.38 -4.60
N SER A 170 7.10 -18.55 -4.96
CA SER A 170 7.40 -19.20 -6.24
C SER A 170 6.85 -18.42 -7.44
N ILE A 171 5.90 -17.50 -7.21
CA ILE A 171 5.38 -16.60 -8.24
C ILE A 171 6.39 -15.54 -8.70
N ASP A 172 7.47 -15.33 -7.95
CA ASP A 172 8.59 -14.45 -8.29
C ASP A 172 9.70 -15.34 -8.86
N GLU A 173 9.55 -15.72 -10.13
CA GLU A 173 10.44 -16.68 -10.80
C GLU A 173 11.91 -16.24 -10.80
N SER A 174 12.14 -14.93 -10.88
CA SER A 174 13.48 -14.34 -10.84
C SER A 174 14.04 -14.24 -9.42
N GLY A 175 13.16 -14.24 -8.40
CA GLY A 175 13.49 -13.97 -7.01
C GLY A 175 13.91 -12.52 -6.72
N VAL A 176 13.87 -11.64 -7.73
CA VAL A 176 14.34 -10.26 -7.64
C VAL A 176 13.27 -9.22 -7.97
N ASP A 177 12.09 -9.65 -8.42
CA ASP A 177 11.01 -8.74 -8.83
C ASP A 177 10.18 -8.24 -7.64
N GLY A 178 10.40 -8.82 -6.46
CA GLY A 178 9.74 -8.38 -5.23
C GLY A 178 8.25 -8.62 -5.27
N VAL A 179 7.82 -9.79 -5.77
CA VAL A 179 6.40 -10.15 -5.92
C VAL A 179 6.06 -11.35 -5.06
N GLY A 180 4.89 -11.40 -4.43
CA GLY A 180 4.51 -12.60 -3.67
C GLY A 180 3.02 -12.78 -3.52
N LEU A 181 2.63 -14.04 -3.33
CA LEU A 181 1.25 -14.43 -3.11
C LEU A 181 1.05 -14.70 -1.63
N LEU A 182 0.12 -14.01 -1.00
CA LEU A 182 -0.31 -14.29 0.37
C LEU A 182 -1.73 -14.80 0.34
N TYR A 183 -2.03 -15.91 0.98
CA TYR A 183 -3.39 -16.41 1.06
C TYR A 183 -3.71 -17.02 2.41
N THR A 184 -4.99 -16.94 2.76
CA THR A 184 -5.52 -17.58 3.97
C THR A 184 -5.89 -19.02 3.67
N GLN A 185 -5.71 -19.88 4.67
CA GLN A 185 -6.19 -21.27 4.62
C GLN A 185 -7.26 -21.42 5.70
N SER A 186 -8.53 -21.31 5.30
CA SER A 186 -9.66 -21.61 6.17
C SER A 186 -9.64 -23.10 6.47
N GLY A 187 -9.79 -23.50 7.74
CA GLY A 187 -9.51 -24.85 8.26
C GLY A 187 -10.44 -25.98 7.79
N GLY A 188 -10.83 -26.02 6.51
CA GLY A 188 -11.39 -27.21 5.89
C GLY A 188 -10.32 -28.30 5.86
N SER A 189 -10.57 -29.40 6.57
CA SER A 189 -9.72 -30.60 6.61
C SER A 189 -9.16 -30.93 5.22
N THR A 190 -7.87 -30.67 5.01
CA THR A 190 -7.14 -31.24 3.88
C THR A 190 -6.95 -32.73 4.14
N ASN A 191 -7.97 -33.52 3.83
CA ASN A 191 -7.78 -34.89 3.37
C ASN A 191 -7.46 -34.82 1.88
N THR A 192 -6.19 -34.63 1.54
CA THR A 192 -5.67 -34.99 0.22
C THR A 192 -4.18 -35.32 0.31
N ASN A 193 -3.92 -36.60 0.52
CA ASN A 193 -2.81 -37.32 -0.11
C ASN A 193 -3.00 -37.31 -1.64
N GLY A 194 -2.97 -36.12 -2.24
CA GLY A 194 -3.15 -35.89 -3.66
C GLY A 194 -1.84 -35.39 -4.28
N SER A 195 -0.78 -36.17 -4.14
CA SER A 195 0.40 -36.07 -4.99
C SER A 195 -0.02 -36.49 -6.40
N GLU A 196 -0.68 -35.61 -7.14
CA GLU A 196 -0.73 -35.73 -8.58
C GLU A 196 0.67 -35.43 -9.12
N ASN A 197 1.40 -36.52 -9.35
CA ASN A 197 2.59 -36.55 -10.19
C ASN A 197 2.23 -35.97 -11.56
N ILE A 198 2.51 -34.70 -11.78
CA ILE A 198 2.65 -34.17 -13.13
C ILE A 198 3.94 -34.78 -13.67
N SER A 199 3.78 -35.58 -14.72
CA SER A 199 4.81 -36.32 -15.43
C SER A 199 6.08 -35.53 -15.66
N ASN A 200 7.18 -36.05 -15.10
CA ASN A 200 8.53 -35.84 -15.62
C ASN A 200 8.55 -36.28 -17.08
N ASP A 201 8.73 -35.33 -18.00
CA ASP A 201 9.26 -35.63 -19.31
C ASP A 201 10.37 -34.64 -19.67
N GLY A 202 11.54 -35.19 -19.99
CA GLY A 202 12.61 -34.51 -20.72
C GLY A 202 13.64 -33.73 -19.91
N GLY A 203 14.70 -34.42 -19.46
CA GLY A 203 15.94 -33.79 -19.02
C GLY A 203 16.59 -32.95 -20.12
N GLY A 204 16.92 -31.70 -19.80
CA GLY A 204 17.68 -30.80 -20.66
C GLY A 204 18.26 -29.66 -19.84
N PHE A 205 19.58 -29.62 -19.71
CA PHE A 205 20.31 -28.45 -19.23
C PHE A 205 20.04 -27.28 -20.20
N GLY A 206 19.04 -26.48 -19.89
CA GLY A 206 18.69 -25.26 -20.60
C GLY A 206 17.87 -24.41 -19.65
N PHE A 207 18.20 -23.12 -19.54
CA PHE A 207 17.49 -22.13 -18.75
C PHE A 207 15.99 -22.17 -19.10
N GLY A 208 15.21 -22.84 -18.27
CA GLY A 208 13.80 -23.16 -18.51
C GLY A 208 12.90 -21.99 -18.14
N PHE A 209 12.63 -21.14 -19.14
CA PHE A 209 11.39 -20.37 -19.16
C PHE A 209 10.22 -21.38 -19.22
N GLY A 210 9.47 -21.53 -18.13
CA GLY A 210 8.22 -22.29 -18.13
C GLY A 210 8.07 -23.39 -17.07
N GLN A 211 8.71 -23.30 -15.90
CA GLN A 211 8.21 -24.07 -14.77
C GLN A 211 6.79 -23.58 -14.46
N SER A 212 5.79 -24.44 -14.66
CA SER A 212 4.41 -24.10 -14.37
C SER A 212 4.25 -23.84 -12.86
N VAL A 213 4.08 -22.58 -12.47
CA VAL A 213 3.77 -22.20 -11.09
C VAL A 213 2.50 -22.94 -10.64
N SER A 214 2.62 -23.74 -9.58
CA SER A 214 1.48 -24.44 -8.99
C SER A 214 0.66 -23.47 -8.15
N LEU A 215 -0.55 -23.18 -8.58
CA LEU A 215 -1.42 -22.23 -7.88
C LEU A 215 -2.21 -22.92 -6.77
N PRO A 216 -2.46 -22.23 -5.64
CA PRO A 216 -3.30 -22.79 -4.58
C PRO A 216 -4.74 -22.93 -5.07
N THR A 217 -5.42 -23.98 -4.58
CA THR A 217 -6.88 -24.06 -4.68
C THR A 217 -7.47 -23.26 -3.52
N LEU A 218 -8.22 -22.19 -3.84
CA LEU A 218 -8.84 -21.32 -2.84
C LEU A 218 -10.27 -21.78 -2.55
N ALA A 219 -10.59 -21.98 -1.27
CA ALA A 219 -11.97 -22.14 -0.83
C ALA A 219 -12.70 -20.79 -0.87
N GLN A 220 -14.03 -20.81 -0.83
CA GLN A 220 -14.87 -19.59 -0.86
C GLN A 220 -14.52 -18.56 0.22
N SER A 221 -14.22 -19.02 1.44
CA SER A 221 -13.87 -18.15 2.56
C SER A 221 -12.41 -17.71 2.54
N ASP A 222 -11.61 -18.24 1.61
CA ASP A 222 -10.22 -17.85 1.49
C ASP A 222 -10.10 -16.49 0.79
N MET A 223 -9.06 -15.80 1.21
CA MET A 223 -8.65 -14.50 0.71
C MET A 223 -7.21 -14.61 0.23
N CYS A 224 -6.92 -13.95 -0.88
CA CYS A 224 -5.65 -14.03 -1.58
C CYS A 224 -5.18 -12.65 -2.02
N PHE A 225 -3.92 -12.30 -1.74
CA PHE A 225 -3.30 -11.02 -2.06
C PHE A 225 -2.06 -11.28 -2.92
N PHE A 226 -2.03 -10.70 -4.12
CA PHE A 226 -0.79 -10.49 -4.85
C PHE A 226 -0.17 -9.19 -4.33
N VAL A 227 1.03 -9.29 -3.76
CA VAL A 227 1.77 -8.15 -3.21
C VAL A 227 2.78 -7.67 -4.24
N GLN A 228 2.69 -6.39 -4.59
CA GLN A 228 3.54 -5.74 -5.61
C GLN A 228 3.55 -6.47 -6.97
N PRO A 229 2.40 -6.91 -7.52
CA PRO A 229 2.42 -7.63 -8.80
C PRO A 229 2.98 -6.77 -9.94
N THR A 230 3.73 -7.43 -10.82
CA THR A 230 4.27 -6.87 -12.06
C THR A 230 3.42 -7.31 -13.26
N GLN A 231 3.65 -6.72 -14.44
CA GLN A 231 2.97 -7.12 -15.67
C GLN A 231 3.17 -8.60 -16.00
N GLU A 232 4.32 -9.17 -15.61
CA GLU A 232 4.68 -10.57 -15.86
C GLU A 232 3.80 -11.53 -15.05
N THR A 233 3.34 -11.12 -13.87
CA THR A 233 2.46 -11.95 -13.03
C THR A 233 0.99 -11.93 -13.43
N VAL A 234 0.60 -11.14 -14.45
CA VAL A 234 -0.81 -10.96 -14.83
C VAL A 234 -1.44 -12.26 -15.34
N GLU A 235 -0.68 -13.10 -16.03
CA GLU A 235 -1.19 -14.40 -16.50
C GLU A 235 -1.46 -15.36 -15.34
N VAL A 236 -0.62 -15.31 -14.29
CA VAL A 236 -0.82 -16.07 -13.05
C VAL A 236 -2.06 -15.58 -12.30
N ILE A 237 -2.24 -14.25 -12.20
CA ILE A 237 -3.43 -13.61 -11.62
C ILE A 237 -4.69 -14.03 -12.37
N GLU A 238 -4.66 -14.02 -13.70
CA GLU A 238 -5.77 -14.41 -14.56
C GLU A 238 -6.15 -15.88 -14.35
N LYS A 239 -5.16 -16.79 -14.36
CA LYS A 239 -5.37 -18.23 -14.14
C LYS A 239 -5.97 -18.51 -12.75
N LEU A 240 -5.47 -17.87 -11.70
CA LEU A 240 -6.04 -18.01 -10.35
C LEU A 240 -7.47 -17.44 -10.27
N SER A 241 -7.70 -16.30 -10.92
CA SER A 241 -9.00 -15.64 -10.95
C SER A 241 -10.08 -16.47 -11.61
N TRP A 242 -9.76 -17.15 -12.72
CA TRP A 242 -10.70 -18.02 -13.43
C TRP A 242 -10.95 -19.36 -12.72
N SER A 243 -9.89 -20.01 -12.23
CA SER A 243 -10.02 -21.29 -11.51
C SER A 243 -10.87 -21.16 -10.24
N SER A 244 -10.82 -20.00 -9.60
CA SER A 244 -11.59 -19.68 -8.41
C SER A 244 -13.04 -19.25 -8.68
N SER A 245 -13.47 -19.15 -9.94
CA SER A 245 -14.83 -18.71 -10.33
C SER A 245 -15.81 -19.89 -10.52
N SER A 246 -15.52 -21.04 -9.94
CA SER A 246 -16.19 -22.32 -10.24
C SER A 246 -17.45 -22.58 -9.40
N SER A 247 -18.54 -21.86 -9.70
CA SER A 247 -19.96 -22.30 -9.67
C SER A 247 -20.87 -21.07 -9.62
N SER A 248 -21.99 -21.09 -10.37
CA SER A 248 -22.92 -19.96 -10.47
C SER A 248 -23.71 -19.66 -9.19
N SER A 249 -23.60 -20.51 -8.17
CA SER A 249 -24.39 -20.42 -6.93
C SER A 249 -23.62 -19.92 -5.71
N GLU A 250 -22.28 -19.92 -5.75
CA GLU A 250 -21.45 -19.60 -4.58
C GLU A 250 -20.60 -18.34 -4.79
N PRO A 251 -20.49 -17.44 -3.79
CA PRO A 251 -19.58 -16.30 -3.86
C PRO A 251 -18.14 -16.73 -4.12
N SER A 252 -17.46 -16.06 -5.05
CA SER A 252 -16.04 -16.30 -5.34
C SER A 252 -15.15 -15.81 -4.19
N PRO A 253 -13.97 -16.43 -3.97
CA PRO A 253 -13.00 -15.94 -3.00
C PRO A 253 -12.53 -14.53 -3.37
N LEU A 254 -12.12 -13.77 -2.35
CA LEU A 254 -11.54 -12.43 -2.53
C LEU A 254 -10.10 -12.56 -3.02
N ILE A 255 -9.83 -12.03 -4.21
CA ILE A 255 -8.48 -11.91 -4.76
C ILE A 255 -8.15 -10.42 -4.93
N ALA A 256 -7.14 -9.94 -4.21
CA ALA A 256 -6.73 -8.55 -4.21
C ALA A 256 -5.32 -8.36 -4.77
N LEU A 257 -5.08 -7.21 -5.40
CA LEU A 257 -3.75 -6.75 -5.81
C LEU A 257 -3.35 -5.60 -4.89
N LEU A 258 -2.30 -5.80 -4.08
CA LEU A 258 -1.78 -4.78 -3.20
C LEU A 258 -0.58 -4.09 -3.85
N ASN A 259 -0.67 -2.78 -4.03
CA ASN A 259 0.37 -1.92 -4.60
C ASN A 259 0.94 -2.47 -5.92
N PRO A 260 0.11 -2.73 -6.95
CA PRO A 260 0.64 -3.16 -8.25
C PRO A 260 1.68 -2.17 -8.80
N GLN A 261 2.78 -2.71 -9.33
CA GLN A 261 3.96 -1.94 -9.73
C GLN A 261 3.73 -1.11 -11.00
N TRP A 262 2.77 -1.50 -11.84
CA TRP A 262 2.36 -0.63 -12.93
C TRP A 262 1.70 0.61 -12.32
N ARG A 263 2.32 1.76 -12.54
CA ARG A 263 1.71 3.05 -12.23
C ARG A 263 0.53 3.26 -13.16
N ASN A 264 -0.47 4.01 -12.72
CA ASN A 264 -1.34 4.73 -13.65
C ASN A 264 -0.51 5.87 -14.26
N VAL A 265 0.50 5.52 -15.08
CA VAL A 265 1.31 6.47 -15.86
C VAL A 265 0.40 7.15 -16.88
N ASP A 266 -0.38 8.10 -16.41
CA ASP A 266 -1.30 8.88 -17.23
C ASP A 266 -0.98 10.39 -17.18
N ASP A 267 -0.19 10.91 -16.24
CA ASP A 267 -0.04 12.38 -16.15
C ASP A 267 0.66 13.05 -17.37
N ALA A 268 1.65 12.40 -18.00
CA ALA A 268 2.36 12.98 -19.16
C ALA A 268 1.76 12.59 -20.52
N LEU A 269 1.28 11.36 -20.65
CA LEU A 269 0.74 10.83 -21.91
C LEU A 269 -0.78 11.04 -22.02
N ASP A 270 -1.51 11.21 -20.93
CA ASP A 270 -2.95 11.48 -20.97
C ASP A 270 -3.25 12.97 -21.22
N SER A 271 -2.34 13.85 -20.80
CA SER A 271 -2.29 15.22 -21.29
C SER A 271 -2.06 15.28 -22.81
N ALA A 272 -1.35 14.30 -23.38
CA ALA A 272 -1.13 14.18 -24.82
C ALA A 272 -2.23 13.36 -25.54
N SER A 273 -2.90 12.42 -24.86
CA SER A 273 -4.00 11.59 -25.39
C SER A 273 -5.30 12.39 -25.53
N LYS A 274 -5.46 13.45 -24.73
CA LYS A 274 -6.51 14.47 -24.86
C LYS A 274 -6.31 15.39 -26.07
N SER A 275 -5.19 15.25 -26.81
CA SER A 275 -5.15 15.73 -28.19
C SER A 275 -5.80 14.67 -29.09
N ASP A 276 -6.90 15.02 -29.75
CA ASP A 276 -7.69 14.18 -30.67
C ASP A 276 -6.87 13.67 -31.87
N SER A 277 -5.90 12.78 -31.62
CA SER A 277 -5.07 12.17 -32.65
C SER A 277 -4.96 10.68 -32.43
N VAL A 278 -5.27 9.96 -33.51
CA VAL A 278 -5.25 8.50 -33.68
C VAL A 278 -3.96 7.83 -33.16
N PHE A 279 -2.88 8.60 -32.99
CA PHE A 279 -1.62 8.16 -32.40
C PHE A 279 -1.65 7.90 -30.89
N GLY A 280 -2.53 8.56 -30.11
CA GLY A 280 -2.67 8.32 -28.67
C GLY A 280 -3.23 6.94 -28.34
N ALA A 281 -4.22 6.48 -29.13
CA ALA A 281 -4.76 5.13 -29.02
C ALA A 281 -3.70 4.06 -29.39
N PHE A 282 -2.84 4.34 -30.38
CA PHE A 282 -1.80 3.41 -30.82
C PHE A 282 -0.63 3.29 -29.82
N ALA A 283 -0.28 4.38 -29.12
CA ALA A 283 0.75 4.35 -28.07
C ALA A 283 0.31 3.56 -26.83
N SER A 284 -0.98 3.63 -26.45
CA SER A 284 -1.55 2.80 -25.38
C SER A 284 -1.63 1.30 -25.75
N PHE A 285 -1.73 1.00 -27.06
CA PHE A 285 -1.80 -0.36 -27.60
C PHE A 285 -0.44 -1.04 -27.70
N LEU A 286 0.64 -0.27 -27.93
CA LEU A 286 2.01 -0.79 -28.10
C LEU A 286 2.80 -0.93 -26.79
N GLY A 287 2.40 -0.24 -25.71
CA GLY A 287 2.96 -0.47 -24.38
C GLY A 287 2.28 -1.67 -23.72
N GLY A 288 3.01 -2.76 -23.47
CA GLY A 288 2.49 -4.01 -22.88
C GLY A 288 1.55 -3.84 -21.66
N LYS A 289 1.72 -2.75 -20.90
CA LYS A 289 0.87 -2.30 -19.80
C LYS A 289 -0.63 -2.19 -20.14
N GLY A 290 -0.98 -1.65 -21.31
CA GLY A 290 -2.38 -1.46 -21.72
C GLY A 290 -3.11 -2.78 -21.96
N SER A 291 -2.37 -3.83 -22.32
CA SER A 291 -2.92 -5.19 -22.41
C SER A 291 -3.22 -5.76 -21.03
N SER A 292 -2.25 -5.66 -20.10
CA SER A 292 -2.40 -6.12 -18.72
C SER A 292 -3.58 -5.47 -18.00
N LEU A 293 -3.75 -4.15 -18.11
CA LEU A 293 -4.85 -3.43 -17.48
C LEU A 293 -6.21 -3.87 -18.03
N ARG A 294 -6.35 -4.05 -19.35
CA ARG A 294 -7.58 -4.55 -19.97
C ARG A 294 -7.92 -5.97 -19.53
N LYS A 295 -6.93 -6.84 -19.35
CA LYS A 295 -7.14 -8.19 -18.80
C LYS A 295 -7.69 -8.13 -17.37
N LEU A 296 -7.11 -7.29 -16.51
CA LEU A 296 -7.58 -7.12 -15.13
C LEU A 296 -8.99 -6.51 -15.08
N GLU A 297 -9.28 -5.54 -15.93
CA GLU A 297 -10.62 -4.96 -16.08
C GLU A 297 -11.65 -6.02 -16.54
N ALA A 298 -11.29 -6.86 -17.53
CA ALA A 298 -12.14 -7.96 -17.99
C ALA A 298 -12.41 -9.02 -16.90
N LEU A 299 -11.49 -9.17 -15.95
CA LEU A 299 -11.65 -10.00 -14.75
C LEU A 299 -12.46 -9.31 -13.64
N GLY A 300 -12.84 -8.05 -13.80
CA GLY A 300 -13.63 -7.27 -12.84
C GLY A 300 -12.81 -6.63 -11.71
N TYR A 301 -11.48 -6.52 -11.85
CA TYR A 301 -10.66 -5.86 -10.83
C TYR A 301 -11.01 -4.37 -10.71
N THR A 302 -11.36 -3.96 -9.49
CA THR A 302 -11.80 -2.59 -9.19
C THR A 302 -10.92 -1.95 -8.12
N ASN A 303 -10.52 -0.68 -8.33
CA ASN A 303 -9.83 0.11 -7.30
C ASN A 303 -10.74 0.32 -6.10
N THR A 304 -10.38 -0.30 -4.97
CA THR A 304 -11.21 -0.32 -3.77
C THR A 304 -10.78 0.72 -2.74
N PHE A 305 -9.46 0.87 -2.59
CA PHE A 305 -8.84 1.87 -1.75
C PHE A 305 -7.54 2.30 -2.39
N THR A 306 -7.38 3.59 -2.61
CA THR A 306 -6.17 4.18 -3.20
C THR A 306 -5.71 5.34 -2.36
N LEU A 307 -4.51 5.24 -1.82
CA LEU A 307 -3.80 6.30 -1.12
C LEU A 307 -2.49 6.59 -1.85
N GLU A 308 -2.40 7.77 -2.43
CA GLU A 308 -1.25 8.25 -3.19
C GLU A 308 -0.65 9.49 -2.53
N GLY A 309 0.61 9.80 -2.86
CA GLY A 309 1.20 11.07 -2.44
C GLY A 309 2.35 11.49 -3.33
N TYR A 310 2.50 12.80 -3.49
CA TYR A 310 3.58 13.43 -4.24
C TYR A 310 3.82 14.85 -3.72
N VAL A 311 4.82 15.54 -4.25
CA VAL A 311 5.15 16.92 -3.88
C VAL A 311 4.54 17.90 -4.88
N CYS A 312 3.79 18.89 -4.40
CA CYS A 312 3.27 19.99 -5.20
C CYS A 312 3.61 21.32 -4.50
N LYS A 313 4.12 22.30 -5.25
CA LYS A 313 4.59 23.60 -4.70
C LYS A 313 5.56 23.48 -3.51
N GLY A 314 6.35 22.41 -3.50
CA GLY A 314 7.31 22.11 -2.44
C GLY A 314 6.71 21.54 -1.15
N GLY A 315 5.38 21.35 -1.05
CA GLY A 315 4.71 20.69 0.06
C GLY A 315 4.23 19.27 -0.30
N ASN A 316 4.06 18.42 0.71
CA ASN A 316 3.50 17.07 0.49
C ASN A 316 1.99 17.15 0.27
N VAL A 317 1.51 16.48 -0.77
CA VAL A 317 0.09 16.31 -1.08
C VAL A 317 -0.24 14.82 -1.02
N ARG A 318 -1.43 14.51 -0.49
CA ARG A 318 -1.99 13.16 -0.46
C ARG A 318 -3.32 13.13 -1.18
N LEU A 319 -3.55 12.06 -1.91
CA LEU A 319 -4.80 11.78 -2.60
C LEU A 319 -5.36 10.49 -2.01
N ILE A 320 -6.62 10.50 -1.64
CA ILE A 320 -7.32 9.32 -1.13
C ILE A 320 -8.61 9.08 -1.93
N LYS A 321 -8.87 7.83 -2.26
CA LYS A 321 -10.07 7.38 -2.97
C LYS A 321 -10.51 6.03 -2.41
N ARG A 322 -11.78 5.95 -2.02
CA ARG A 322 -12.50 4.70 -1.74
C ARG A 322 -13.37 4.35 -2.94
N PHE A 323 -13.81 3.09 -3.07
CA PHE A 323 -14.64 2.67 -4.21
C PHE A 323 -15.94 3.47 -4.37
N ASP A 324 -16.49 3.99 -3.28
CA ASP A 324 -17.77 4.70 -3.18
C ASP A 324 -17.63 6.20 -2.84
N SER A 325 -16.41 6.76 -2.89
CA SER A 325 -16.12 8.18 -2.68
C SER A 325 -15.71 8.89 -3.98
N ASP A 326 -15.64 10.21 -3.95
CA ASP A 326 -14.81 10.96 -4.90
C ASP A 326 -13.32 10.85 -4.52
N TRP A 327 -12.44 11.38 -5.36
CA TRP A 327 -11.06 11.63 -5.00
C TRP A 327 -10.99 12.83 -4.07
N LEU A 328 -10.35 12.67 -2.92
CA LEU A 328 -10.13 13.74 -1.96
C LEU A 328 -8.65 14.11 -1.96
N VAL A 329 -8.37 15.41 -1.96
CA VAL A 329 -7.01 15.96 -2.04
C VAL A 329 -6.69 16.68 -0.74
N PHE A 330 -5.54 16.34 -0.15
CA PHE A 330 -5.07 16.89 1.11
C PHE A 330 -3.67 17.46 0.97
N ALA A 331 -3.39 18.57 1.65
CA ALA A 331 -2.06 19.14 1.79
C ALA A 331 -1.55 18.94 3.22
N GLU A 332 -0.28 18.57 3.36
CA GLU A 332 0.41 18.51 4.66
C GLU A 332 0.56 19.93 5.23
N ASN A 333 0.23 20.11 6.50
CA ASN A 333 0.41 21.37 7.19
C ASN A 333 1.90 21.70 7.40
N ASP A 334 2.22 22.92 7.82
CA ASP A 334 3.63 23.33 7.94
C ASP A 334 4.39 22.65 9.10
N ASN A 335 3.67 22.06 10.06
CA ASN A 335 4.26 21.27 11.14
C ASN A 335 4.61 19.83 10.71
N GLY A 336 4.05 19.33 9.61
CA GLY A 336 4.25 17.96 9.13
C GLY A 336 3.55 16.89 9.96
N ASP A 337 2.56 17.25 10.77
CA ASP A 337 1.85 16.35 11.69
C ASP A 337 0.39 16.10 11.30
N ASN A 338 -0.15 16.84 10.34
CA ASN A 338 -1.54 16.70 9.90
C ASN A 338 -1.74 17.04 8.41
N PHE A 339 -2.87 16.59 7.87
CA PHE A 339 -3.30 16.81 6.49
C PHE A 339 -4.63 17.56 6.45
N ILE A 340 -4.68 18.65 5.68
CA ILE A 340 -5.86 19.49 5.51
C ILE A 340 -6.44 19.27 4.12
N GLN A 341 -7.75 19.01 4.04
CA GLN A 341 -8.43 18.81 2.77
C GLN A 341 -8.48 20.13 1.98
N ILE A 342 -7.94 20.12 0.76
CA ILE A 342 -7.89 21.28 -0.12
C ILE A 342 -8.90 21.20 -1.27
N GLY A 343 -9.38 20.01 -1.62
CA GLY A 343 -10.34 19.84 -2.69
C GLY A 343 -10.86 18.42 -2.85
N MET A 344 -11.71 18.24 -3.87
CA MET A 344 -12.27 16.95 -4.29
C MET A 344 -12.47 16.92 -5.80
N SER A 345 -12.50 15.73 -6.38
CA SER A 345 -12.71 15.50 -7.81
C SER A 345 -13.33 14.13 -8.07
N VAL A 346 -14.23 14.03 -9.04
CA VAL A 346 -14.82 12.73 -9.44
C VAL A 346 -13.76 11.83 -10.09
N GLU A 347 -12.94 12.42 -10.97
CA GLU A 347 -11.81 11.75 -11.62
C GLU A 347 -10.52 11.97 -10.80
N ARG A 348 -9.49 11.14 -11.05
CA ARG A 348 -8.19 11.31 -10.39
C ARG A 348 -7.61 12.68 -10.79
N PRO A 349 -7.38 13.61 -9.85
CA PRO A 349 -6.92 14.95 -10.18
C PRO A 349 -5.49 14.93 -10.70
N SER A 350 -5.24 15.69 -11.76
CA SER A 350 -3.89 15.92 -12.30
C SER A 350 -3.07 16.82 -11.37
N TYR A 351 -1.77 16.93 -11.66
CA TYR A 351 -0.91 17.89 -10.95
C TYR A 351 -1.46 19.33 -11.06
N GLN A 352 -1.95 19.74 -12.24
CA GLN A 352 -2.49 21.07 -12.50
C GLN A 352 -3.79 21.31 -11.73
N ASP A 353 -4.65 20.28 -11.61
CA ASP A 353 -5.88 20.37 -10.81
C ASP A 353 -5.55 20.59 -9.33
N VAL A 354 -4.59 19.84 -8.80
CA VAL A 354 -4.12 19.99 -7.41
C VAL A 354 -3.47 21.35 -7.18
N GLU A 355 -2.65 21.84 -8.12
CA GLU A 355 -2.07 23.18 -8.04
C GLU A 355 -3.15 24.27 -8.00
N LYS A 356 -4.22 24.11 -8.78
CA LYS A 356 -5.39 25.00 -8.76
C LYS A 356 -6.13 24.91 -7.43
N MET A 357 -6.38 23.71 -6.89
CA MET A 357 -7.03 23.54 -5.58
C MET A 357 -6.22 24.22 -4.46
N LEU A 358 -4.89 24.14 -4.50
CA LEU A 358 -4.00 24.86 -3.59
C LEU A 358 -4.14 26.39 -3.74
N ASN A 359 -4.16 26.90 -4.97
CA ASN A 359 -4.36 28.33 -5.24
C ASN A 359 -5.72 28.83 -4.71
N ASP A 360 -6.79 28.08 -4.98
CA ASP A 360 -8.15 28.43 -4.56
C ASP A 360 -8.30 28.48 -3.03
N LYS A 361 -7.48 27.69 -2.30
CA LYS A 361 -7.39 27.70 -0.84
C LYS A 361 -6.38 28.70 -0.27
N GLY A 362 -5.71 29.50 -1.12
CA GLY A 362 -4.70 30.46 -0.69
C GLY A 362 -3.39 29.82 -0.19
N VAL A 363 -3.14 28.55 -0.55
CA VAL A 363 -1.92 27.83 -0.15
C VAL A 363 -0.78 28.19 -1.10
N GLY A 364 0.10 29.07 -0.64
CA GLY A 364 1.32 29.49 -1.35
C GLY A 364 2.40 28.39 -1.40
N TYR A 365 3.53 28.67 -2.04
CA TYR A 365 4.68 27.76 -2.05
C TYR A 365 5.23 27.50 -0.65
N LYS A 366 5.71 26.28 -0.38
CA LYS A 366 6.25 25.92 0.93
C LYS A 366 7.39 26.84 1.37
N TYR A 367 8.34 27.14 0.48
CA TYR A 367 9.45 28.05 0.81
C TYR A 367 8.95 29.45 1.21
N ALA A 368 7.87 29.94 0.58
CA ALA A 368 7.30 31.25 0.92
C ALA A 368 6.64 31.23 2.30
N ARG A 369 5.95 30.13 2.65
CA ARG A 369 5.37 29.94 3.99
C ARG A 369 6.44 29.79 5.06
N ASP A 370 7.50 29.02 4.77
CA ASP A 370 8.65 28.82 5.67
C ASP A 370 9.38 30.16 5.96
N LEU A 371 9.46 31.05 4.98
CA LEU A 371 10.06 32.38 5.10
C LEU A 371 9.11 33.46 5.65
N GLY A 372 7.85 33.12 5.94
CA GLY A 372 6.84 34.08 6.39
C GLY A 372 6.35 35.07 5.31
N LEU A 373 6.62 34.76 4.03
CA LEU A 373 6.14 35.52 2.87
C LEU A 373 4.71 35.15 2.46
N ALA A 374 4.18 34.05 3.00
CA ALA A 374 2.81 33.60 2.81
C ALA A 374 2.24 33.05 4.14
N PRO A 375 0.90 33.05 4.34
CA PRO A 375 0.27 32.46 5.51
C PRO A 375 0.64 30.98 5.68
N LYS A 376 0.80 30.54 6.94
CA LYS A 376 0.99 29.13 7.25
C LYS A 376 -0.29 28.33 7.00
N LEU A 377 -0.11 27.06 6.66
CA LEU A 377 -1.17 26.08 6.44
C LEU A 377 -1.51 25.32 7.73
#